data_AF-W7DMF7-F1
#
_entry.id   AF-W7DMF7-F1
#
_cell.length_a   1.000
_cell.length_b   1.000
_cell.length_c   1.000
_cell.angle_alpha   90.00
_cell.angle_beta   90.00
_cell.angle_gamma   90.00
#
_symmetry.space_group_name_H-M   'P 1'
#
loop_
_entity.id
_entity.type
_entity.pdbx_description
1 polymer ?
#
loop_
_entity_poly.entity_id
_entity_poly.type
_entity_poly.pdbx_seq_one_letter_code
_entity_poly.pdbx_strand_id
1 'polypeptide(L)'
;MAAKDIEDGDLLAHVQITANNVDTRQPGTYEVTYEVMDRDGNTAMFTRQVVVTEAPTITGEETITLNQGDLFDAMHAVTAQDKEDGNLMKQIAVLASDVNVNVPGTYHVTYDVVDSDGNSAMFTRTVVVKAVAKPVQPVVIHPDADLIVVQPAQEKAALPKTGDQSSAPVGLVGLALLAFSGFLFWRKK
;
A
#
# COMPACT_ATOMS: atom_id res chain seq x y z
N MET A 1 21.02 -20.94 24.50
CA MET A 1 21.59 -22.19 23.95
C MET A 1 22.76 -22.56 24.84
N ALA A 2 22.89 -23.82 25.23
CA ALA A 2 24.06 -24.34 25.92
C ALA A 2 24.32 -25.74 25.40
N ALA A 3 25.59 -26.10 25.23
CA ALA A 3 26.01 -27.46 24.92
C ALA A 3 27.13 -27.78 25.90
N LYS A 4 26.91 -28.77 26.77
CA LYS A 4 27.86 -29.13 27.80
C LYS A 4 28.06 -30.63 27.77
N ASP A 5 29.31 -31.01 27.88
CA ASP A 5 29.78 -32.36 28.07
C ASP A 5 30.50 -32.48 29.41
N ILE A 6 30.48 -33.66 30.02
CA ILE A 6 31.03 -33.87 31.37
C ILE A 6 32.56 -34.06 31.35
N GLU A 7 33.13 -34.57 30.25
CA GLU A 7 34.57 -34.72 30.03
C GLU A 7 35.19 -33.52 29.32
N ASP A 8 34.52 -32.97 28.30
CA ASP A 8 35.04 -31.89 27.44
C ASP A 8 34.58 -30.47 27.84
N GLY A 9 33.59 -30.34 28.73
CA GLY A 9 33.13 -29.06 29.24
C GLY A 9 32.18 -28.32 28.29
N ASP A 10 32.36 -27.01 28.09
CA ASP A 10 31.46 -26.21 27.23
C ASP A 10 31.77 -26.42 25.75
N LEU A 11 30.79 -26.97 25.04
CA LEU A 11 30.85 -27.27 23.61
C LEU A 11 30.02 -26.29 22.77
N LEU A 12 29.52 -25.18 23.34
CA LEU A 12 28.67 -24.22 22.61
C LEU A 12 29.30 -23.72 21.30
N ALA A 13 30.62 -23.55 21.26
CA ALA A 13 31.36 -23.13 20.06
C ALA A 13 31.46 -24.21 18.96
N HIS A 14 31.21 -25.48 19.30
CA HIS A 14 31.26 -26.62 18.39
C HIS A 14 29.88 -27.02 17.85
N VAL A 15 28.82 -26.34 18.28
CA VAL A 15 27.47 -26.56 17.77
C VAL A 15 27.39 -26.12 16.30
N GLN A 16 26.91 -27.01 15.43
CA GLN A 16 26.71 -26.78 14.00
C GLN A 16 25.24 -26.96 13.63
N ILE A 17 24.80 -26.26 12.58
CA ILE A 17 23.47 -26.45 12.00
C ILE A 17 23.59 -27.55 10.93
N THR A 18 22.85 -28.65 11.11
CA THR A 18 22.87 -29.79 10.18
C THR A 18 21.67 -29.81 9.24
N ALA A 19 20.55 -29.20 9.64
CA ALA A 19 19.40 -28.96 8.79
C ALA A 19 18.75 -27.62 9.10
N ASN A 20 18.42 -26.86 8.07
CA ASN A 20 17.67 -25.62 8.17
C ASN A 20 16.80 -25.46 6.92
N ASN A 21 15.49 -25.56 7.09
CA ASN A 21 14.51 -25.39 6.03
C ASN A 21 13.61 -24.16 6.22
N VAL A 22 13.99 -23.24 7.10
CA VAL A 22 13.20 -22.04 7.43
C VAL A 22 13.04 -21.16 6.19
N ASP A 23 11.79 -20.89 5.79
CA ASP A 23 11.46 -19.87 4.80
C ASP A 23 10.69 -18.73 5.46
N THR A 24 11.38 -17.63 5.74
CA THR A 24 10.79 -16.46 6.42
C THR A 24 9.80 -15.68 5.57
N ARG A 25 9.55 -16.09 4.32
CA ARG A 25 8.57 -15.48 3.42
C ARG A 25 7.26 -16.24 3.39
N GLN A 26 7.23 -17.42 4.01
CA GLN A 26 6.07 -18.29 4.04
C GLN A 26 5.69 -18.52 5.51
N PRO A 27 4.48 -18.10 5.91
CA PRO A 27 3.95 -18.42 7.22
C PRO A 27 3.91 -19.93 7.42
N GLY A 28 4.29 -20.39 8.60
CA GLY A 28 4.41 -21.80 8.88
C GLY A 28 5.30 -22.13 10.05
N THR A 29 5.37 -23.43 10.34
CA THR A 29 6.24 -23.98 11.36
C THR A 29 7.38 -24.73 10.70
N TYR A 30 8.60 -24.36 11.05
CA TYR A 30 9.85 -24.89 10.51
C TYR A 30 10.70 -25.46 11.63
N GLU A 31 11.72 -26.22 11.25
CA GLU A 31 12.65 -26.84 12.18
C GLU A 31 14.09 -26.53 11.80
N VAL A 32 14.89 -26.21 12.81
CA VAL A 32 16.34 -26.08 12.68
C VAL A 32 16.99 -27.11 13.56
N THR A 33 17.79 -27.98 12.96
CA THR A 33 18.49 -29.05 13.65
C THR A 33 19.94 -28.64 13.88
N TYR A 34 20.33 -28.71 15.14
CA TYR A 34 21.68 -28.47 15.61
C TYR A 34 22.31 -29.80 16.00
N GLU A 35 23.60 -29.95 15.73
CA GLU A 35 24.41 -31.07 16.18
C GLU A 35 25.67 -30.55 16.85
N VAL A 36 26.11 -31.22 17.91
CA VAL A 36 27.42 -31.02 18.52
C VAL A 36 28.09 -32.38 18.66
N MET A 37 29.39 -32.42 18.39
CA MET A 37 30.23 -33.60 18.56
C MET A 37 31.29 -33.31 19.62
N ASP A 38 31.47 -34.22 20.58
CA ASP A 38 32.57 -34.14 21.55
C ASP A 38 33.90 -34.63 20.93
N ARG A 39 35.00 -34.63 21.70
CA ARG A 39 36.31 -35.07 21.18
C ARG A 39 36.42 -36.57 20.99
N ASP A 40 35.60 -37.34 21.70
CA ASP A 40 35.54 -38.80 21.60
C ASP A 40 34.66 -39.27 20.42
N GLY A 41 33.99 -38.33 19.75
CA GLY A 41 33.19 -38.57 18.55
C GLY A 41 31.71 -38.87 18.83
N ASN A 42 31.23 -38.69 20.07
CA ASN A 42 29.80 -38.81 20.37
C ASN A 42 29.09 -37.56 19.88
N THR A 43 27.90 -37.73 19.29
CA THR A 43 27.08 -36.62 18.82
C THR A 43 25.79 -36.48 19.61
N ALA A 44 25.37 -35.22 19.78
CA ALA A 44 24.07 -34.88 20.34
C ALA A 44 23.34 -33.93 19.38
N MET A 45 22.07 -34.21 19.11
CA MET A 45 21.23 -33.40 18.25
C MET A 45 20.15 -32.67 19.06
N PHE A 46 19.85 -31.44 18.65
CA PHE A 46 18.76 -30.63 19.20
C PHE A 46 17.98 -29.98 18.07
N THR A 47 16.66 -30.16 18.04
CA THR A 47 15.79 -29.51 17.06
C THR A 47 15.06 -28.35 17.71
N ARG A 48 15.12 -27.18 17.06
CA ARG A 48 14.36 -25.99 17.45
C ARG A 48 13.24 -25.74 16.45
N GLN A 49 12.03 -25.61 16.97
CA GLN A 49 10.90 -25.11 16.20
C GLN A 49 11.03 -23.60 15.99
N VAL A 50 10.79 -23.16 14.75
CA VAL A 50 10.74 -21.76 14.34
C VAL A 50 9.36 -21.53 13.73
N VAL A 51 8.60 -20.58 14.29
CA VAL A 51 7.28 -20.19 13.77
C VAL A 51 7.44 -18.89 13.02
N VAL A 52 6.94 -18.85 11.79
CA VAL A 52 6.81 -17.65 10.96
C VAL A 52 5.32 -17.33 10.91
N THR A 53 4.92 -16.14 11.38
CA THR A 53 3.52 -15.72 11.50
C THR A 53 3.06 -14.90 10.31
N GLU A 54 1.75 -14.72 10.16
CA GLU A 54 1.15 -13.94 9.09
C GLU A 54 1.17 -12.44 9.42
N ALA A 55 1.16 -11.60 8.39
CA ALA A 55 0.91 -10.18 8.58
C ALA A 55 -0.60 -9.94 8.71
N PRO A 56 -1.02 -8.92 9.48
CA PRO A 56 -2.43 -8.59 9.60
C PRO A 56 -3.02 -8.11 8.26
N THR A 57 -4.34 -8.11 8.14
CA THR A 57 -5.06 -7.57 6.97
C THR A 57 -5.99 -6.45 7.41
N ILE A 58 -5.85 -5.28 6.78
CA ILE A 58 -6.82 -4.17 6.91
C ILE A 58 -7.82 -4.27 5.76
N THR A 59 -9.11 -4.18 6.07
CA THR A 59 -10.20 -4.16 5.08
C THR A 59 -11.03 -2.89 5.22
N GLY A 60 -11.46 -2.34 4.10
CA GLY A 60 -12.40 -1.24 4.06
C GLY A 60 -12.73 -0.86 2.62
N GLU A 61 -13.66 0.08 2.45
CA GLU A 61 -13.96 0.62 1.12
C GLU A 61 -12.72 1.32 0.54
N GLU A 62 -12.26 0.89 -0.64
CA GLU A 62 -11.09 1.47 -1.32
C GLU A 62 -11.35 2.90 -1.78
N THR A 63 -12.59 3.21 -2.17
CA THR A 63 -13.01 4.54 -2.60
C THR A 63 -14.34 4.88 -1.97
N ILE A 64 -14.41 6.04 -1.33
CA ILE A 64 -15.66 6.64 -0.86
C ILE A 64 -15.94 7.92 -1.64
N THR A 65 -17.21 8.24 -1.80
CA THR A 65 -17.66 9.48 -2.42
C THR A 65 -18.47 10.29 -1.44
N LEU A 66 -18.10 11.55 -1.27
CA LEU A 66 -18.79 12.53 -0.44
C LEU A 66 -19.24 13.70 -1.31
N ASN A 67 -20.29 14.39 -0.89
CA ASN A 67 -20.59 15.73 -1.36
C ASN A 67 -19.79 16.74 -0.52
N GLN A 68 -19.54 17.92 -1.12
CA GLN A 68 -18.89 19.02 -0.43
C GLN A 68 -19.63 19.38 0.86
N GLY A 69 -18.91 19.36 1.98
CA GLY A 69 -19.42 19.66 3.31
C GLY A 69 -20.00 18.47 4.07
N ASP A 70 -20.04 17.27 3.48
CA ASP A 70 -20.46 16.06 4.20
C ASP A 70 -19.52 15.76 5.38
N LEU A 71 -20.07 15.11 6.40
CA LEU A 71 -19.27 14.57 7.50
C LEU A 71 -18.42 13.40 7.00
N PHE A 72 -17.17 13.35 7.46
CA PHE A 72 -16.25 12.27 7.15
C PHE A 72 -15.68 11.65 8.44
N ASP A 73 -15.94 10.35 8.62
CA ASP A 73 -15.31 9.51 9.64
C ASP A 73 -14.30 8.57 8.98
N ALA A 74 -13.03 8.80 9.24
CA ALA A 74 -11.93 8.03 8.67
C ALA A 74 -11.97 6.55 9.08
N MET A 75 -12.51 6.21 10.24
CA MET A 75 -12.53 4.83 10.74
C MET A 75 -13.79 4.06 10.31
N HIS A 76 -14.75 4.74 9.69
CA HIS A 76 -15.98 4.09 9.27
C HIS A 76 -15.70 2.96 8.27
N ALA A 77 -16.29 1.79 8.54
CA ALA A 77 -16.15 0.57 7.75
C ALA A 77 -14.69 0.12 7.51
N VAL A 78 -13.74 0.55 8.35
CA VAL A 78 -12.38 0.01 8.38
C VAL A 78 -12.31 -1.07 9.46
N THR A 79 -11.81 -2.25 9.10
CA THR A 79 -11.56 -3.36 10.04
C THR A 79 -10.13 -3.87 9.85
N ALA A 80 -9.60 -4.55 10.86
CA ALA A 80 -8.32 -5.23 10.78
C ALA A 80 -8.40 -6.57 11.48
N GLN A 81 -7.91 -7.61 10.81
CA GLN A 81 -7.88 -8.98 11.33
C GLN A 81 -6.52 -9.59 11.08
N ASP A 82 -6.08 -10.39 12.03
CA ASP A 82 -4.92 -11.24 11.92
C ASP A 82 -5.30 -12.69 12.26
N LYS A 83 -4.55 -13.64 11.72
CA LYS A 83 -4.84 -15.07 11.90
C LYS A 83 -4.46 -15.58 13.28
N GLU A 84 -3.35 -15.09 13.83
CA GLU A 84 -2.81 -15.48 15.12
C GLU A 84 -3.37 -14.62 16.27
N ASP A 85 -3.52 -13.31 16.04
CA ASP A 85 -3.99 -12.34 17.04
C ASP A 85 -5.51 -12.05 16.99
N GLY A 86 -6.18 -12.40 15.90
CA GLY A 86 -7.62 -12.17 15.75
C GLY A 86 -7.97 -10.71 15.43
N ASN A 87 -8.85 -10.10 16.23
CA ASN A 87 -9.39 -8.76 15.91
C ASN A 87 -8.45 -7.64 16.35
N LEU A 88 -7.98 -6.86 15.37
CA LEU A 88 -7.02 -5.77 15.55
C LEU A 88 -7.61 -4.37 15.32
N MET A 89 -8.94 -4.20 15.37
CA MET A 89 -9.58 -2.90 15.13
C MET A 89 -9.07 -1.76 16.02
N LYS A 90 -8.64 -2.08 17.25
CA LYS A 90 -8.14 -1.07 18.21
C LYS A 90 -6.70 -0.66 17.96
N GLN A 91 -5.99 -1.42 17.12
CA GLN A 91 -4.59 -1.25 16.78
C GLN A 91 -4.40 -0.48 15.47
N ILE A 92 -5.48 -0.23 14.73
CA ILE A 92 -5.43 0.55 13.49
C ILE A 92 -5.05 2.00 13.81
N ALA A 93 -4.00 2.47 13.17
CA ALA A 93 -3.55 3.85 13.19
C ALA A 93 -3.83 4.54 11.86
N VAL A 94 -4.29 5.80 11.90
CA VAL A 94 -4.30 6.67 10.71
C VAL A 94 -2.94 7.35 10.64
N LEU A 95 -2.09 6.92 9.70
CA LEU A 95 -0.76 7.46 9.52
C LEU A 95 -0.77 8.82 8.82
N ALA A 96 -1.65 8.98 7.83
CA ALA A 96 -1.76 10.21 7.05
C ALA A 96 -3.20 10.40 6.55
N SER A 97 -3.62 11.65 6.46
CA SER A 97 -4.88 12.07 5.84
C SER A 97 -4.74 13.48 5.30
N ASP A 98 -5.09 13.68 4.03
CA ASP A 98 -5.13 15.01 3.38
C ASP A 98 -6.56 15.47 3.08
N VAL A 99 -7.56 14.75 3.58
CA VAL A 99 -8.98 14.94 3.24
C VAL A 99 -9.48 16.33 3.63
N ASN A 100 -9.98 17.06 2.63
CA ASN A 100 -10.71 18.30 2.83
C ASN A 100 -12.11 18.22 2.22
N VAL A 101 -13.11 17.91 3.06
CA VAL A 101 -14.52 17.77 2.65
C VAL A 101 -15.14 19.06 2.12
N ASN A 102 -14.53 20.22 2.36
CA ASN A 102 -15.07 21.52 1.93
C ASN A 102 -14.60 21.93 0.54
N VAL A 103 -13.68 21.18 -0.08
CA VAL A 103 -13.13 21.50 -1.40
C VAL A 103 -13.29 20.27 -2.29
N PRO A 104 -14.02 20.37 -3.41
CA PRO A 104 -14.13 19.27 -4.36
C PRO A 104 -12.76 18.81 -4.85
N GLY A 105 -12.54 17.50 -4.89
CA GLY A 105 -11.23 16.92 -5.19
C GLY A 105 -11.12 15.45 -4.80
N THR A 106 -9.94 14.89 -5.03
CA THR A 106 -9.58 13.52 -4.62
C THR A 106 -8.51 13.61 -3.55
N TYR A 107 -8.73 12.87 -2.46
CA TYR A 107 -7.94 12.84 -1.26
C TYR A 107 -7.65 11.41 -0.85
N HIS A 108 -6.75 11.22 0.11
CA HIS A 108 -6.30 9.91 0.58
C HIS A 108 -6.23 9.86 2.10
N VAL A 109 -6.52 8.68 2.63
CA VAL A 109 -6.25 8.30 4.02
C VAL A 109 -5.44 7.03 4.01
N THR A 110 -4.29 7.03 4.69
CA THR A 110 -3.41 5.88 4.83
C THR A 110 -3.48 5.36 6.26
N TYR A 111 -3.78 4.07 6.37
CA TYR A 111 -3.89 3.33 7.62
C TYR A 111 -2.73 2.35 7.76
N ASP A 112 -2.40 2.03 9.00
CA ASP A 112 -1.44 1.01 9.38
C ASP A 112 -1.97 0.20 10.56
N VAL A 113 -1.57 -1.06 10.65
CA VAL A 113 -1.81 -1.91 11.80
C VAL A 113 -0.60 -2.80 11.99
N VAL A 114 -0.16 -2.94 13.24
CA VAL A 114 0.92 -3.82 13.66
C VAL A 114 0.35 -4.87 14.62
N ASP A 115 0.69 -6.13 14.39
CA ASP A 115 0.28 -7.26 15.23
C ASP A 115 1.21 -7.44 16.45
N SER A 116 1.02 -8.50 17.24
CA SER A 116 1.81 -8.73 18.45
C SER A 116 3.23 -9.27 18.18
N ASP A 117 3.45 -9.90 17.02
CA ASP A 117 4.73 -10.43 16.57
C ASP A 117 5.58 -9.39 15.82
N GLY A 118 5.00 -8.22 15.53
CA GLY A 118 5.65 -7.09 14.87
C GLY A 118 5.48 -7.06 13.35
N ASN A 119 4.62 -7.90 12.77
CA ASN A 119 4.26 -7.77 11.37
C ASN A 119 3.28 -6.60 11.18
N SER A 120 3.34 -5.96 10.02
CA SER A 120 2.57 -4.75 9.73
C SER A 120 1.87 -4.82 8.39
N ALA A 121 0.70 -4.19 8.29
CA ALA A 121 0.02 -3.98 7.01
C ALA A 121 -0.50 -2.56 6.85
N MET A 122 -0.46 -2.08 5.62
CA MET A 122 -0.94 -0.75 5.25
C MET A 122 -2.12 -0.83 4.28
N PHE A 123 -3.03 0.11 4.39
CA PHE A 123 -4.16 0.29 3.48
C PHE A 123 -4.32 1.77 3.15
N THR A 124 -4.61 2.11 1.89
CA THR A 124 -4.90 3.50 1.50
C THR A 124 -6.28 3.59 0.88
N ARG A 125 -7.13 4.44 1.47
CA ARG A 125 -8.46 4.76 0.98
C ARG A 125 -8.43 6.05 0.18
N THR A 126 -9.13 6.06 -0.95
CA THR A 126 -9.40 7.25 -1.75
C THR A 126 -10.72 7.89 -1.33
N VAL A 127 -10.74 9.21 -1.18
CA VAL A 127 -11.93 9.99 -0.84
C VAL A 127 -12.18 11.00 -1.96
N VAL A 128 -13.32 10.86 -2.65
CA VAL A 128 -13.73 11.78 -3.71
C VAL A 128 -14.79 12.73 -3.18
N VAL A 129 -14.49 14.02 -3.13
CA VAL A 129 -15.43 15.08 -2.74
C VAL A 129 -16.00 15.73 -3.99
N LYS A 130 -17.32 15.63 -4.18
CA LYS A 130 -18.05 16.21 -5.31
C LYS A 130 -18.59 17.60 -4.97
N ALA A 131 -18.54 18.51 -5.94
CA ALA A 131 -19.17 19.81 -5.81
C ALA A 131 -20.69 19.68 -5.67
N VAL A 132 -21.29 20.45 -4.78
CA VAL A 132 -22.75 20.59 -4.68
C VAL A 132 -23.18 21.76 -5.57
N ALA A 133 -24.15 21.54 -6.45
CA ALA A 133 -24.69 22.62 -7.27
C ALA A 133 -25.28 23.71 -6.36
N LYS A 134 -24.83 24.96 -6.53
CA LYS A 134 -25.45 26.09 -5.84
C LYS A 134 -26.89 26.24 -6.36
N PRO A 135 -27.89 26.54 -5.50
CA PRO A 135 -29.22 26.87 -5.97
C PRO A 135 -29.14 28.08 -6.90
N VAL A 136 -29.63 27.94 -8.13
CA VAL A 136 -29.78 29.08 -9.04
C VAL A 136 -30.93 29.92 -8.48
N GLN A 137 -30.64 31.14 -8.04
CA GLN A 137 -31.70 32.05 -7.63
C GLN A 137 -32.59 32.34 -8.85
N PRO A 138 -33.94 32.31 -8.72
CA PRO A 138 -34.82 32.67 -9.81
C PRO A 138 -34.52 34.13 -10.20
N VAL A 139 -34.23 34.36 -11.47
CA VAL A 139 -34.12 35.70 -12.04
C VAL A 139 -35.50 36.35 -11.94
N VAL A 140 -35.64 37.34 -11.05
CA VAL A 140 -36.85 38.17 -11.00
C VAL A 140 -36.78 39.13 -12.18
N ILE A 141 -37.43 38.77 -13.29
CA ILE A 141 -37.65 39.67 -14.42
C ILE A 141 -38.70 40.71 -14.01
N HIS A 142 -38.25 41.92 -13.73
CA HIS A 142 -39.13 43.08 -13.62
C HIS A 142 -39.62 43.46 -15.04
N PRO A 143 -40.94 43.67 -15.25
CA PRO A 143 -41.50 43.92 -16.58
C PRO A 143 -41.08 45.26 -17.22
N ASP A 144 -40.44 46.16 -16.46
CA ASP A 144 -40.11 47.53 -16.92
C ASP A 144 -38.60 47.81 -17.00
N ALA A 145 -37.73 46.79 -16.90
CA ALA A 145 -36.29 46.96 -17.06
C ALA A 145 -35.82 46.41 -18.41
N ASP A 146 -35.19 47.27 -19.22
CA ASP A 146 -34.46 46.86 -20.42
C ASP A 146 -33.57 45.64 -20.09
N LEU A 147 -33.71 44.58 -20.89
CA LEU A 147 -33.02 43.30 -20.72
C LEU A 147 -31.50 43.50 -20.78
N ILE A 148 -30.85 43.71 -19.62
CA ILE A 148 -29.42 43.45 -19.49
C ILE A 148 -29.29 41.94 -19.29
N VAL A 149 -28.94 41.24 -20.37
CA VAL A 149 -28.56 39.82 -20.31
C VAL A 149 -27.27 39.72 -19.49
N VAL A 150 -27.40 39.53 -18.18
CA VAL A 150 -26.27 39.13 -17.34
C VAL A 150 -26.05 37.65 -17.61
N GLN A 151 -25.12 37.34 -18.51
CA GLN A 151 -24.67 35.96 -18.70
C GLN A 151 -24.18 35.42 -17.34
N PRO A 152 -24.57 34.20 -16.94
CA PRO A 152 -24.00 33.59 -15.75
C PRO A 152 -22.49 33.50 -15.95
N ALA A 153 -21.73 34.10 -15.03
CA ALA A 153 -20.28 34.00 -15.01
C ALA A 153 -19.93 32.51 -15.06
N GLN A 154 -19.27 32.09 -16.14
CA GLN A 154 -18.66 30.77 -16.22
C GLN A 154 -17.63 30.72 -15.10
N GLU A 155 -17.94 30.00 -14.02
CA GLU A 155 -17.02 29.77 -12.91
C GLU A 155 -15.81 29.05 -13.50
N LYS A 156 -14.66 29.75 -13.51
CA LYS A 156 -13.39 29.23 -13.99
C LYS A 156 -13.07 27.98 -13.18
N ALA A 157 -13.21 26.82 -13.81
CA ALA A 157 -12.80 25.55 -13.25
C ALA A 157 -11.40 25.71 -12.63
N ALA A 158 -11.30 25.45 -11.32
CA ALA A 158 -10.01 25.43 -10.66
C ALA A 158 -9.16 24.36 -11.35
N LEU A 159 -8.02 24.78 -11.91
CA LEU A 159 -7.08 23.89 -12.58
C LEU A 159 -6.64 22.81 -11.59
N PRO A 160 -6.46 21.55 -12.03
CA PRO A 160 -5.77 20.56 -11.21
C PRO A 160 -4.37 21.10 -10.88
N LYS A 161 -3.95 20.97 -9.62
CA LYS A 161 -2.54 21.18 -9.27
C LYS A 161 -1.73 20.01 -9.84
N THR A 162 -1.31 20.10 -11.09
CA THR A 162 -0.23 19.26 -11.62
C THR A 162 1.09 19.90 -11.20
N GLY A 163 1.79 19.27 -10.24
CA GLY A 163 3.20 19.56 -10.00
C GLY A 163 4.01 19.19 -11.25
N ASP A 164 4.62 20.19 -11.86
CA ASP A 164 5.51 20.12 -13.00
C ASP A 164 6.81 19.38 -12.64
N GLN A 165 7.30 18.50 -13.53
CA GLN A 165 8.70 18.43 -13.99
C GLN A 165 8.77 17.47 -15.20
N SER A 166 8.74 17.99 -16.43
CA SER A 166 9.58 17.47 -17.53
C SER A 166 9.50 18.36 -18.78
N SER A 167 10.61 19.02 -19.08
CA SER A 167 10.82 19.83 -20.27
C SER A 167 11.22 18.99 -21.49
N ALA A 168 10.46 19.05 -22.59
CA ALA A 168 11.02 19.03 -23.96
C ALA A 168 9.95 19.42 -25.01
N PRO A 169 10.33 20.12 -26.10
CA PRO A 169 9.40 20.85 -26.96
C PRO A 169 8.79 20.02 -28.10
N VAL A 170 7.62 20.48 -28.56
CA VAL A 170 6.89 20.00 -29.73
C VAL A 170 7.64 20.32 -31.02
N GLY A 171 7.79 19.31 -31.90
CA GLY A 171 8.16 19.48 -33.31
C GLY A 171 7.13 18.79 -34.21
N LEU A 172 6.48 19.58 -35.07
CA LEU A 172 5.48 19.17 -36.05
C LEU A 172 6.06 18.37 -37.25
N VAL A 173 5.24 17.42 -37.72
CA VAL A 173 4.95 17.02 -39.13
C VAL A 173 6.09 16.49 -40.01
N GLY A 174 5.87 15.29 -40.55
CA GLY A 174 6.60 14.77 -41.71
C GLY A 174 6.06 13.43 -42.20
N LEU A 175 5.02 13.48 -43.03
CA LEU A 175 4.45 12.35 -43.76
C LEU A 175 5.34 12.06 -44.98
N ALA A 176 5.98 10.89 -45.06
CA ALA A 176 6.60 10.40 -46.29
C ALA A 176 6.69 8.86 -46.30
N LEU A 177 5.81 8.26 -47.09
CA LEU A 177 5.97 6.92 -47.67
C LEU A 177 7.20 6.92 -48.59
N LEU A 178 8.06 5.90 -48.48
CA LEU A 178 8.65 5.21 -49.63
C LEU A 178 9.19 3.84 -49.19
N ALA A 179 8.72 2.81 -49.89
CA ALA A 179 9.20 1.44 -49.81
C ALA A 179 10.64 1.32 -50.32
N PHE A 180 11.45 0.41 -49.76
CA PHE A 180 12.41 -0.36 -50.55
C PHE A 180 12.73 -1.70 -49.88
N SER A 181 12.67 -2.73 -50.72
CA SER A 181 12.94 -4.16 -50.59
C SER A 181 14.08 -4.62 -49.66
N GLY A 182 13.77 -5.63 -48.85
CA GLY A 182 14.35 -6.99 -48.88
C GLY A 182 15.87 -7.20 -48.76
N PHE A 183 16.29 -7.95 -47.73
CA PHE A 183 17.27 -9.07 -47.78
C PHE A 183 17.38 -9.68 -46.35
N LEU A 184 16.88 -10.88 -46.06
CA LEU A 184 17.49 -12.22 -46.18
C LEU A 184 18.61 -12.57 -45.16
N PHE A 185 18.34 -13.61 -44.34
CA PHE A 185 19.25 -14.61 -43.73
C PHE A 185 20.28 -14.14 -42.64
N TRP A 186 20.60 -14.86 -41.54
CA TRP A 186 20.30 -16.21 -41.04
C TRP A 186 20.67 -16.36 -39.53
N ARG A 187 19.82 -17.10 -38.78
CA ARG A 187 20.05 -18.23 -37.83
C ARG A 187 21.36 -18.42 -37.01
N LYS A 188 21.12 -18.63 -35.69
CA LYS A 188 21.75 -19.48 -34.62
C LYS A 188 23.23 -19.31 -34.20
N LYS A 189 23.42 -19.22 -32.88
CA LYS A 189 23.74 -20.39 -32.06
C LYS A 189 22.64 -20.58 -31.01
#